data_AF-A0A0Q4BCM9-F1
#
_entry.id   AF-A0A0Q4BCM9-F1
#
_cell.length_a   1.000
_cell.length_b   1.000
_cell.length_c   1.000
_cell.angle_alpha   90.00
_cell.angle_beta   90.00
_cell.angle_gamma   90.00
#
_symmetry.space_group_name_H-M   'P 1'
#
loop_
_entity.id
_entity.type
_entity.pdbx_description
1 polymer ?
#
loop_
_entity_poly.entity_id
_entity_poly.type
_entity_poly.pdbx_seq_one_letter_code
_entity_poly.pdbx_strand_id
1 'polypeptide(L)'
;MSFLLCLPLLVMVKRERLVALYFVGFFALLPDLLHLGDLRIFAHSLVGLSIMLLISFAVLAVLFRPRPVMYAIGAVAAFGHLLGDLYIGSIYPFWPWDGTWYHLHLFNSPFDITTEVVLSSIALVLLVVLFGPFRLHGSRRRLDRREAGSLYLLGTIVAAMALLQGGYYALILYLGGGDVLRYTLLLFFAAPFLFTAAVLLPMTFPMQEGRAASGPSSSGLRKL
;
A
#
# COMPACT_ATOMS: atom_id res chain seq x y z
N MET A 1 4.03 10.44 0.91
CA MET A 1 4.31 10.72 2.34
C MET A 1 4.16 9.50 3.24
N SER A 2 3.05 8.76 3.17
CA SER A 2 2.76 7.58 4.01
C SER A 2 3.91 6.58 4.15
N PHE A 3 4.54 6.17 3.04
CA PHE A 3 5.68 5.25 3.07
C PHE A 3 6.87 5.78 3.89
N LEU A 4 7.20 7.05 3.74
CA LEU A 4 8.34 7.68 4.43
C LEU A 4 8.10 7.72 5.94
N LEU A 5 6.87 8.05 6.37
CA LEU A 5 6.50 8.06 7.78
C LEU A 5 6.50 6.65 8.39
N CYS A 6 6.11 5.63 7.62
CA CYS A 6 6.11 4.25 8.09
C CYS A 6 7.49 3.59 8.09
N LEU A 7 8.51 4.22 7.49
CA LEU A 7 9.83 3.62 7.30
C LEU A 7 10.46 3.06 8.60
N PRO A 8 10.46 3.78 9.74
CA PRO A 8 11.04 3.27 10.98
C PRO A 8 10.34 1.98 11.45
N LEU A 9 9.01 1.92 11.33
CA LEU A 9 8.21 0.76 11.71
C LEU A 9 8.42 -0.43 10.76
N LEU A 10 8.52 -0.16 9.45
CA LEU A 10 8.78 -1.19 8.42
C LEU A 10 10.13 -1.90 8.62
N VAL A 11 11.14 -1.18 9.12
CA VAL A 11 12.46 -1.76 9.41
C VAL A 11 12.38 -2.77 10.58
N MET A 12 11.48 -2.56 11.54
CA MET A 12 11.29 -3.44 12.70
C MET A 12 10.61 -4.78 12.35
N VAL A 13 9.73 -4.81 11.34
CA VAL A 13 8.96 -6.01 10.95
C VAL A 13 9.69 -6.85 9.89
N LYS A 14 10.82 -7.46 10.28
CA LYS A 14 11.69 -8.19 9.33
C LYS A 14 11.01 -9.37 8.60
N ARG A 15 10.26 -10.22 9.31
CA ARG A 15 9.59 -11.41 8.73
C ARG A 15 8.40 -11.04 7.84
N GLU A 16 7.53 -10.18 8.35
CA GLU A 16 6.26 -9.82 7.72
C GLU A 16 6.38 -8.58 6.83
N ARG A 17 7.61 -8.19 6.47
CA ARG A 17 7.91 -6.95 5.76
C ARG A 17 7.10 -6.77 4.49
N LEU A 18 6.93 -7.85 3.73
CA LEU A 18 6.10 -7.82 2.53
C LEU A 18 4.66 -7.46 2.87
N VAL A 19 4.05 -8.14 3.84
CA VAL A 19 2.69 -7.85 4.32
C VAL A 19 2.60 -6.40 4.83
N ALA A 20 3.59 -5.96 5.60
CA ALA A 20 3.65 -4.60 6.14
C ALA A 20 3.68 -3.52 5.03
N LEU A 21 4.37 -3.77 3.92
CA LEU A 21 4.36 -2.86 2.77
C LEU A 21 2.97 -2.76 2.13
N TYR A 22 2.24 -3.88 2.03
CA TYR A 22 0.86 -3.86 1.55
C TYR A 22 -0.12 -3.26 2.56
N PHE A 23 0.16 -3.34 3.86
CA PHE A 23 -0.54 -2.55 4.87
C PHE A 23 -0.34 -1.06 4.61
N VAL A 24 0.89 -0.61 4.39
CA VAL A 24 1.16 0.80 4.04
C VAL A 24 0.41 1.19 2.78
N GLY A 25 0.48 0.39 1.71
CA GLY A 25 -0.23 0.68 0.46
C GLY A 25 -1.75 0.77 0.65
N PHE A 26 -2.36 -0.23 1.29
CA PHE A 26 -3.81 -0.24 1.51
C PHE A 26 -4.27 0.96 2.35
N PHE A 27 -3.62 1.21 3.48
CA PHE A 27 -4.03 2.29 4.38
C PHE A 27 -3.68 3.69 3.83
N ALA A 28 -2.64 3.81 3.03
CA ALA A 28 -2.35 5.04 2.29
C ALA A 28 -3.36 5.33 1.17
N LEU A 29 -4.14 4.34 0.73
CA LEU A 29 -5.19 4.49 -0.28
C LEU A 29 -6.60 4.45 0.33
N LEU A 30 -6.70 4.31 1.65
CA LEU A 30 -7.97 4.15 2.34
C LEU A 30 -8.93 5.32 2.10
N PRO A 31 -8.51 6.60 2.18
CA PRO A 31 -9.38 7.73 1.85
C PRO A 31 -9.86 7.72 0.39
N ASP A 32 -8.99 7.31 -0.52
CA ASP A 32 -9.27 7.25 -1.96
C ASP A 32 -10.28 6.16 -2.36
N LEU A 33 -10.58 5.19 -1.48
CA LEU A 33 -11.66 4.24 -1.73
C LEU A 33 -13.02 4.94 -1.84
N LEU A 34 -13.16 6.12 -1.22
CA LEU A 34 -14.39 6.90 -1.17
C LEU A 34 -14.14 8.30 -1.73
N HIS A 35 -13.90 8.41 -3.03
CA HIS A 35 -13.51 9.66 -3.68
C HIS A 35 -14.65 10.39 -4.43
N LEU A 36 -15.92 9.99 -4.24
CA LEU A 36 -17.07 10.53 -4.99
C LEU A 36 -17.98 11.40 -4.11
N GLY A 37 -18.24 12.64 -4.55
CA GLY A 37 -19.19 13.55 -3.92
C GLY A 37 -18.89 13.78 -2.43
N ASP A 38 -19.94 13.81 -1.61
CA ASP A 38 -19.84 14.04 -0.16
C ASP A 38 -19.06 12.95 0.59
N LEU A 39 -18.93 11.74 0.01
CA LEU A 39 -18.11 10.69 0.60
C LEU A 39 -16.63 11.06 0.61
N ARG A 40 -16.18 11.87 -0.35
CA ARG A 40 -14.82 12.41 -0.37
C ARG A 40 -14.57 13.31 0.84
N ILE A 41 -15.53 14.19 1.15
CA ILE A 41 -15.47 15.09 2.31
C ILE A 41 -15.32 14.29 3.59
N PHE A 42 -16.16 13.26 3.76
CA PHE A 42 -16.06 12.34 4.89
C PHE A 42 -14.69 11.66 4.95
N ALA A 43 -14.25 11.01 3.87
CA ALA A 43 -13.02 10.21 3.84
C ALA A 43 -11.74 11.03 4.05
N HIS A 44 -11.76 12.32 3.67
CA HIS A 44 -10.66 13.27 3.81
C HIS A 44 -10.86 14.21 5.02
N SER A 45 -11.57 13.72 6.04
CA SER A 45 -11.72 14.36 7.35
C SER A 45 -11.08 13.50 8.45
N LEU A 46 -10.68 14.11 9.56
CA LEU A 46 -10.11 13.35 10.69
C LEU A 46 -11.10 12.34 11.26
N VAL A 47 -12.38 12.70 11.32
CA VAL A 47 -13.45 11.84 11.82
C VAL A 47 -13.68 10.66 10.89
N GLY A 48 -13.90 10.92 9.60
CA GLY A 48 -14.21 9.87 8.66
C GLY A 48 -13.04 8.91 8.47
N LEU A 49 -11.80 9.43 8.39
CA LEU A 49 -10.61 8.60 8.38
C LEU A 49 -10.52 7.71 9.63
N SER A 50 -10.79 8.26 10.82
CA SER A 50 -10.75 7.50 12.07
C SER A 50 -11.79 6.38 12.08
N ILE A 51 -13.02 6.64 11.61
CA ILE A 51 -14.07 5.64 11.48
C ILE A 51 -13.66 4.54 10.49
N MET A 52 -13.16 4.92 9.31
CA MET A 52 -12.70 3.97 8.29
C MET A 52 -11.55 3.10 8.78
N LEU A 53 -10.61 3.69 9.53
CA LEU A 53 -9.51 2.98 10.19
C LEU A 53 -10.03 1.97 11.20
N LEU A 54 -10.93 2.36 12.10
CA LEU A 54 -11.50 1.46 13.11
C LEU A 54 -12.23 0.28 12.49
N ILE A 55 -13.05 0.53 11.46
CA ILE A 55 -13.77 -0.52 10.72
C ILE A 55 -12.77 -1.46 10.06
N SER A 56 -11.78 -0.92 9.34
CA SER A 56 -10.77 -1.71 8.64
C SER A 56 -9.95 -2.56 9.62
N PHE A 57 -9.54 -1.99 10.76
CA PHE A 57 -8.82 -2.70 11.81
C PHE A 57 -9.67 -3.80 12.42
N ALA A 58 -10.94 -3.55 12.71
CA ALA A 58 -11.85 -4.56 13.23
C ALA A 58 -11.98 -5.75 12.25
N VAL A 59 -12.20 -5.48 10.96
CA VAL A 59 -12.28 -6.50 9.92
C VAL A 59 -10.99 -7.31 9.82
N LEU A 60 -9.82 -6.64 9.77
CA LEU A 60 -8.53 -7.31 9.70
C LEU A 60 -8.23 -8.12 10.96
N ALA A 61 -8.60 -7.62 12.14
CA ALA A 61 -8.46 -8.34 13.41
C ALA A 61 -9.27 -9.63 13.43
N VAL A 62 -10.51 -9.60 12.94
CA VAL A 62 -11.37 -10.78 12.85
C VAL A 62 -10.81 -11.79 11.84
N LEU A 63 -10.44 -11.34 10.65
CA LEU A 63 -10.08 -12.23 9.53
C LEU A 63 -8.65 -12.79 9.64
N PHE A 64 -7.68 -11.97 10.02
CA PHE A 64 -6.25 -12.31 9.89
C PHE A 64 -5.48 -12.22 11.20
N ARG A 65 -6.00 -11.51 12.20
CA ARG A 65 -5.33 -11.21 13.48
C ARG A 65 -3.89 -10.66 13.30
N PRO A 66 -3.69 -9.56 12.55
CA PRO A 66 -2.39 -8.92 12.42
C PRO A 66 -1.74 -8.61 13.78
N ARG A 67 -0.40 -8.58 13.81
CA ARG A 67 0.35 -8.16 14.99
C ARG A 67 0.07 -6.68 15.33
N PRO A 68 0.15 -6.28 16.61
CA PRO A 68 -0.12 -4.91 17.05
C PRO A 68 0.58 -3.82 16.22
N VAL A 69 1.85 -4.06 15.85
CA VAL A 69 2.65 -3.13 15.04
C VAL A 69 2.04 -2.85 13.65
N MET A 70 1.29 -3.79 13.07
CA MET A 70 0.64 -3.59 11.77
C MET A 70 -0.48 -2.56 11.83
N TYR A 71 -1.21 -2.46 12.94
CA TYR A 71 -2.21 -1.41 13.14
C TYR A 71 -1.55 -0.05 13.29
N ALA A 72 -0.41 0.04 13.98
CA ALA A 72 0.36 1.28 14.05
C ALA A 72 0.83 1.72 12.65
N ILE A 73 1.36 0.78 11.85
CA ILE A 73 1.74 1.03 10.45
C ILE A 73 0.54 1.51 9.63
N GLY A 74 -0.61 0.85 9.76
CA GLY A 74 -1.83 1.24 9.06
C GLY A 74 -2.31 2.65 9.44
N ALA A 75 -2.33 2.97 10.73
CA ALA A 75 -2.72 4.29 11.20
C ALA A 75 -1.78 5.38 10.68
N VAL A 76 -0.47 5.19 10.84
CA VAL A 76 0.55 6.14 10.34
C VAL A 76 0.45 6.31 8.83
N ALA A 77 0.18 5.24 8.08
CA ALA A 77 0.03 5.32 6.62
C ALA A 77 -1.21 6.14 6.22
N ALA A 78 -2.34 5.91 6.88
CA ALA A 78 -3.58 6.63 6.62
C ALA A 78 -3.48 8.12 6.99
N PHE A 79 -2.94 8.44 8.17
CA PHE A 79 -2.68 9.84 8.54
C PHE A 79 -1.62 10.49 7.65
N GLY A 80 -0.65 9.71 7.18
CA GLY A 80 0.34 10.16 6.21
C GLY A 80 -0.25 10.52 4.84
N HIS A 81 -1.39 9.92 4.46
CA HIS A 81 -2.15 10.32 3.28
C HIS A 81 -2.81 11.67 3.54
N LEU A 82 -3.55 11.80 4.65
CA LEU A 82 -4.23 13.05 5.01
C LEU A 82 -3.27 14.24 5.19
N LEU A 83 -2.06 13.99 5.70
CA LEU A 83 -0.99 14.99 5.79
C LEU A 83 -0.46 15.37 4.40
N GLY A 84 -0.37 14.39 3.49
CA GLY A 84 -0.09 14.63 2.08
C GLY A 84 -1.15 15.52 1.48
N ASP A 85 -2.43 15.18 1.63
CA ASP A 85 -3.53 15.98 1.11
C ASP A 85 -3.58 17.38 1.71
N LEU A 86 -3.24 17.57 2.99
CA LEU A 86 -3.12 18.92 3.54
C LEU A 86 -2.03 19.73 2.82
N TYR A 87 -0.94 19.09 2.43
CA TYR A 87 0.22 19.73 1.82
C TYR A 87 0.03 19.99 0.32
N ILE A 88 -0.31 18.98 -0.48
CA ILE A 88 -0.40 19.04 -1.95
C ILE A 88 -1.84 19.04 -2.48
N GLY A 89 -2.84 18.90 -1.61
CA GLY A 89 -4.21 18.68 -2.00
C GLY A 89 -5.21 19.44 -1.14
N SER A 90 -6.41 18.87 -1.04
CA SER A 90 -7.53 19.47 -0.35
C SER A 90 -8.08 18.54 0.73
N ILE A 91 -8.26 19.05 1.94
CA ILE A 91 -8.89 18.30 3.04
C ILE A 91 -10.00 19.08 3.74
N TYR A 92 -10.86 18.33 4.43
CA TYR A 92 -11.89 18.84 5.33
C TYR A 92 -11.61 18.34 6.75
N PRO A 93 -10.56 18.87 7.42
CA PRO A 93 -9.99 18.26 8.61
C PRO A 93 -11.00 18.13 9.75
N PHE A 94 -11.92 19.11 9.88
CA PHE A 94 -12.83 19.26 11.01
C PHE A 94 -14.30 18.96 10.68
N TRP A 95 -14.58 18.40 9.51
CA TRP A 95 -15.93 17.93 9.18
C TRP A 95 -16.37 16.83 10.17
N PRO A 96 -17.64 16.77 10.62
CA PRO A 96 -18.80 17.57 10.17
C PRO A 96 -19.03 18.88 10.94
N TRP A 97 -18.19 19.21 11.92
CA TRP A 97 -18.39 20.40 12.75
C TRP A 97 -18.03 21.70 12.05
N ASP A 98 -17.08 21.64 11.12
CA ASP A 98 -16.69 22.75 10.27
C ASP A 98 -16.53 22.27 8.82
N GLY A 99 -17.21 22.97 7.91
CA GLY A 99 -17.18 22.72 6.46
C GLY A 99 -16.06 23.45 5.74
N THR A 100 -15.14 24.09 6.47
CA THR A 100 -14.02 24.82 5.87
C THR A 100 -13.11 23.86 5.11
N TRP A 101 -12.91 24.19 3.84
CA TRP A 101 -11.98 23.52 2.96
C TRP A 101 -10.58 24.08 3.18
N TYR A 102 -9.63 23.23 3.55
CA TYR A 102 -8.23 23.63 3.72
C TYR A 102 -7.41 23.19 2.50
N HIS A 103 -6.76 24.16 1.87
CA HIS A 103 -5.75 23.97 0.83
C HIS A 103 -4.53 24.83 1.19
N LEU A 104 -3.33 24.25 1.17
CA LEU A 104 -2.09 25.03 1.28
C LEU A 104 -1.57 25.46 -0.09
N HIS A 105 -1.79 24.63 -1.11
CA HIS A 105 -1.43 24.88 -2.50
C HIS A 105 -2.60 24.57 -3.44
N LEU A 106 -2.56 25.12 -4.65
CA LEU A 106 -3.64 24.95 -5.63
C LEU A 106 -3.54 23.58 -6.28
N PHE A 107 -4.48 22.68 -5.98
CA PHE A 107 -4.51 21.30 -6.47
C PHE A 107 -4.18 21.16 -7.97
N ASN A 108 -3.33 20.19 -8.31
CA ASN A 108 -2.78 19.96 -9.65
C ASN A 108 -1.95 21.12 -10.21
N SER A 109 -1.43 22.00 -9.34
CA SER A 109 -0.43 22.97 -9.76
C SER A 109 0.87 22.27 -10.21
N PRO A 110 1.71 22.94 -11.02
CA PRO A 110 3.04 22.40 -11.36
C PRO A 110 3.88 22.06 -10.11
N PHE A 111 3.70 22.81 -9.02
CA PHE A 111 4.37 22.56 -7.75
C PHE A 111 3.93 21.23 -7.13
N ASP A 112 2.63 20.94 -7.09
CA ASP A 112 2.10 19.69 -6.51
C ASP A 112 2.57 18.48 -7.32
N ILE A 113 2.45 18.55 -8.65
CA ILE A 113 2.88 17.48 -9.55
C ILE A 113 4.39 17.21 -9.37
N THR A 114 5.19 18.27 -9.28
CA THR A 114 6.64 18.14 -9.05
C THR A 114 6.92 17.50 -7.70
N THR A 115 6.21 17.92 -6.66
CA THR A 115 6.35 17.39 -5.30
C THR A 115 5.99 15.92 -5.23
N GLU A 116 4.87 15.50 -5.84
CA GLU A 116 4.47 14.10 -5.94
C GLU A 116 5.53 13.25 -6.63
N VAL A 117 6.04 13.71 -7.78
CA VAL A 117 7.09 13.02 -8.53
C VAL A 117 8.36 12.87 -7.69
N VAL A 118 8.81 13.93 -7.02
CA VAL A 118 10.01 13.89 -6.17
C VAL A 118 9.83 12.93 -5.00
N LEU A 119 8.73 13.04 -4.25
CA LEU A 119 8.47 12.16 -3.10
C LEU A 119 8.30 10.70 -3.51
N SER A 120 7.64 10.45 -4.64
CA SER A 120 7.47 9.10 -5.20
C SER A 120 8.80 8.52 -5.66
N SER A 121 9.66 9.34 -6.27
CA SER A 121 11.03 8.94 -6.63
C SER A 121 11.85 8.54 -5.40
N ILE A 122 11.82 9.37 -4.35
CA ILE A 122 12.52 9.09 -3.08
C ILE A 122 11.99 7.79 -2.46
N ALA A 123 10.66 7.64 -2.39
CA ALA A 123 10.03 6.44 -1.84
C ALA A 123 10.41 5.18 -2.63
N LEU A 124 10.41 5.26 -3.97
CA LEU A 124 10.80 4.15 -4.85
C LEU A 124 12.27 3.75 -4.64
N VAL A 125 13.18 4.72 -4.64
CA VAL A 125 14.61 4.48 -4.39
C VAL A 125 14.81 3.81 -3.03
N LEU A 126 14.21 4.34 -1.98
CA LEU A 126 14.29 3.74 -0.64
C LEU A 126 13.70 2.34 -0.59
N LEU A 127 12.58 2.09 -1.27
CA LEU A 127 11.97 0.77 -1.36
C LEU A 127 12.92 -0.23 -2.03
N VAL A 128 13.56 0.17 -3.13
CA VAL A 128 14.55 -0.67 -3.84
C VAL A 128 15.79 -0.92 -2.97
N VAL A 129 16.37 0.11 -2.37
CA VAL A 129 17.61 -0.02 -1.58
C VAL A 129 17.40 -0.81 -0.29
N LEU A 130 16.37 -0.47 0.49
CA LEU A 130 16.17 -1.03 1.83
C LEU A 130 15.48 -2.39 1.79
N PHE A 131 14.55 -2.57 0.86
CA PHE A 131 13.71 -3.75 0.83
C PHE A 131 14.08 -4.67 -0.32
N GLY A 132 14.34 -4.13 -1.52
CA GLY A 132 14.82 -4.89 -2.66
C GLY A 132 13.77 -5.89 -3.20
N PRO A 133 13.37 -5.80 -4.48
CA PRO A 133 12.25 -6.60 -5.00
C PRO A 133 12.45 -8.11 -4.84
N PHE A 134 13.68 -8.61 -5.02
CA PHE A 134 13.99 -10.04 -4.85
C PHE A 134 13.89 -10.52 -3.41
N ARG A 135 14.33 -9.72 -2.43
CA ARG A 135 14.22 -10.08 -1.01
C ARG A 135 12.76 -10.09 -0.56
N LEU A 136 11.97 -9.14 -1.04
CA LEU A 136 10.52 -9.11 -0.84
C LEU A 136 9.84 -10.34 -1.44
N HIS A 137 10.20 -10.71 -2.67
CA HIS A 137 9.68 -11.92 -3.31
C HIS A 137 10.07 -13.20 -2.57
N GLY A 138 11.29 -13.27 -2.03
CA GLY A 138 11.73 -14.36 -1.16
C GLY A 138 10.99 -14.42 0.18
N SER A 139 10.65 -13.26 0.76
CA SER A 139 9.88 -13.14 2.01
C SER A 139 8.50 -13.81 1.91
N ARG A 140 7.89 -13.81 0.72
CA ARG A 140 6.60 -14.47 0.44
C ARG A 140 6.59 -15.93 0.88
N ARG A 141 7.68 -16.66 0.66
CA ARG A 141 7.78 -18.10 0.96
C ARG A 141 7.81 -18.41 2.46
N ARG A 142 7.99 -17.40 3.31
CA ARG A 142 8.08 -17.52 4.77
C ARG A 142 6.78 -17.09 5.47
N LEU A 143 5.78 -16.68 4.70
CA LEU A 143 4.49 -16.27 5.23
C LEU A 143 3.68 -17.49 5.62
N ASP A 144 3.04 -17.43 6.78
CA ASP A 144 2.04 -18.41 7.13
C ASP A 144 0.74 -18.21 6.33
N ARG A 145 -0.21 -19.13 6.48
CA ARG A 145 -1.46 -19.11 5.72
C ARG A 145 -2.30 -17.85 5.96
N ARG A 146 -2.27 -17.28 7.17
CA ARG A 146 -3.03 -16.06 7.50
C ARG A 146 -2.36 -14.83 6.92
N GLU A 147 -1.05 -14.73 7.07
CA GLU A 147 -0.23 -13.67 6.46
C GLU A 147 -0.34 -13.69 4.93
N ALA A 148 -0.32 -14.87 4.31
CA ALA A 148 -0.51 -15.05 2.88
C ALA A 148 -1.93 -14.64 2.43
N GLY A 149 -2.96 -14.99 3.20
CA GLY A 149 -4.34 -14.56 2.93
C GLY A 149 -4.51 -13.04 3.05
N SER A 150 -3.90 -12.43 4.08
CA SER A 150 -3.88 -10.99 4.26
C SER A 150 -3.15 -10.28 3.11
N LEU A 151 -1.98 -10.80 2.72
CA LEU A 151 -1.23 -10.30 1.57
C LEU A 151 -2.06 -10.34 0.30
N TYR A 152 -2.76 -11.45 0.06
CA TYR A 152 -3.58 -11.60 -1.14
C TYR A 152 -4.73 -10.59 -1.18
N LEU A 153 -5.47 -10.44 -0.08
CA LEU A 153 -6.56 -9.47 0.02
C LEU A 153 -6.05 -8.04 -0.19
N LEU A 154 -5.06 -7.62 0.60
CA LEU A 154 -4.55 -6.26 0.58
C LEU A 154 -3.87 -5.94 -0.76
N GLY A 155 -3.08 -6.88 -1.29
CA GLY A 155 -2.44 -6.74 -2.59
C GLY A 155 -3.45 -6.60 -3.72
N THR A 156 -4.55 -7.37 -3.69
CA THR A 156 -5.59 -7.26 -4.73
C THR A 156 -6.24 -5.88 -4.72
N ILE A 157 -6.57 -5.36 -3.53
CA ILE A 157 -7.15 -4.02 -3.40
C ILE A 157 -6.17 -2.94 -3.87
N VAL A 158 -4.90 -3.02 -3.46
CA VAL A 158 -3.86 -2.08 -3.88
C VAL A 158 -3.65 -2.12 -5.40
N ALA A 159 -3.63 -3.32 -6.01
CA ALA A 159 -3.51 -3.45 -7.45
C ALA A 159 -4.71 -2.85 -8.19
N ALA A 160 -5.93 -3.07 -7.70
CA ALA A 160 -7.13 -2.49 -8.29
C ALA A 160 -7.10 -0.95 -8.22
N MET A 161 -6.69 -0.38 -7.10
CA MET A 161 -6.55 1.07 -6.95
C MET A 161 -5.46 1.65 -7.84
N ALA A 162 -4.29 1.01 -7.91
CA ALA A 162 -3.22 1.42 -8.81
C ALA A 162 -3.67 1.37 -10.28
N LEU A 163 -4.47 0.37 -10.66
CA LEU A 163 -5.06 0.26 -11.99
C LEU A 163 -6.06 1.40 -12.26
N LEU A 164 -6.95 1.70 -11.32
CA LEU A 164 -7.95 2.76 -11.47
C LEU A 164 -7.29 4.14 -11.57
N GLN A 165 -6.35 4.45 -10.67
CA GLN A 165 -5.61 5.72 -10.69
C GLN A 165 -4.73 5.81 -11.94
N GLY A 166 -4.01 4.75 -12.29
CA GLY A 166 -3.23 4.69 -13.52
C GLY A 166 -4.08 4.85 -14.78
N GLY A 167 -5.26 4.23 -14.82
CA GLY A 167 -6.22 4.35 -15.92
C GLY A 167 -6.76 5.77 -16.09
N TYR A 168 -7.03 6.47 -14.98
CA TYR A 168 -7.40 7.89 -15.00
C TYR A 168 -6.30 8.76 -15.63
N TYR A 169 -5.05 8.59 -15.20
CA TYR A 169 -3.93 9.32 -15.81
C TYR A 169 -3.71 8.95 -17.28
N ALA A 170 -3.85 7.68 -17.65
CA ALA A 170 -3.75 7.25 -19.04
C ALA A 170 -4.83 7.91 -19.92
N LEU A 171 -6.06 8.07 -19.41
CA LEU A 171 -7.13 8.76 -20.11
C LEU A 171 -6.81 10.25 -20.32
N ILE A 172 -6.30 10.94 -19.30
CA ILE A 172 -5.88 12.35 -19.43
C ILE A 172 -4.82 12.53 -20.52
N LEU A 173 -3.83 11.63 -20.54
CA LEU A 173 -2.78 11.64 -21.56
C LEU A 173 -3.36 11.41 -22.97
N TYR A 174 -4.28 10.45 -23.10
CA TYR A 174 -4.96 10.14 -24.36
C TYR A 174 -5.77 11.33 -24.90
N LEU A 175 -6.41 12.11 -24.03
CA LEU A 175 -7.18 13.31 -24.38
C LEU A 175 -6.31 14.53 -24.72
N GLY A 176 -4.99 14.36 -24.86
CA GLY A 176 -4.06 15.41 -25.28
C GLY A 176 -3.49 16.27 -24.15
N GLY A 177 -3.73 15.89 -22.89
CA GLY A 177 -3.22 16.60 -21.70
C GLY A 177 -1.83 16.15 -21.24
N GLY A 178 -0.99 15.63 -22.13
CA GLY A 178 0.28 14.99 -21.76
C GLY A 178 1.46 15.93 -21.57
N ASP A 179 2.08 15.88 -20.40
CA ASP A 179 3.40 16.44 -20.12
C ASP A 179 4.32 15.37 -19.48
N VAL A 180 5.64 15.63 -19.46
CA VAL A 180 6.65 14.68 -18.96
C VAL A 180 6.37 14.23 -17.52
N LEU A 181 5.84 15.11 -16.67
CA LEU A 181 5.56 14.79 -15.27
C LEU A 181 4.35 13.85 -15.15
N ARG A 182 3.30 14.07 -15.95
CA ARG A 182 2.12 13.18 -16.01
C ARG A 182 2.46 11.79 -16.54
N TYR A 183 3.36 11.68 -17.52
CA TYR A 183 3.91 10.38 -17.94
C TYR A 183 4.69 9.70 -16.81
N THR A 184 5.46 10.48 -16.05
CA THR A 184 6.22 9.97 -14.89
C THR A 184 5.29 9.48 -13.78
N LEU A 185 4.20 10.21 -13.50
CA LEU A 185 3.16 9.77 -12.56
C LEU A 185 2.51 8.47 -13.00
N LEU A 186 2.21 8.30 -14.29
CA LEU A 186 1.67 7.04 -14.81
C LEU A 186 2.61 5.84 -14.50
N LEU A 187 3.93 6.04 -14.62
CA LEU A 187 4.91 5.01 -14.26
C LEU A 187 4.87 4.67 -12.77
N PHE A 188 4.63 5.65 -11.90
CA PHE A 188 4.47 5.43 -10.46
C PHE A 188 3.20 4.64 -10.10
N PHE A 189 2.21 4.53 -10.98
CA PHE A 189 1.09 3.59 -10.82
C PHE A 189 1.36 2.24 -11.48
N ALA A 190 1.97 2.24 -12.66
CA ALA A 190 2.27 1.02 -13.40
C ALA A 190 3.28 0.11 -12.68
N ALA A 191 4.35 0.68 -12.11
CA ALA A 191 5.39 -0.12 -11.47
C ALA A 191 4.89 -0.87 -10.21
N PRO A 192 4.17 -0.24 -9.25
CA PRO A 192 3.56 -0.95 -8.14
C PRO A 192 2.51 -1.98 -8.57
N PHE A 193 1.73 -1.69 -9.62
CA PHE A 193 0.78 -2.65 -10.18
C PHE A 193 1.49 -3.91 -10.69
N LEU A 194 2.50 -3.75 -11.54
CA LEU A 194 3.28 -4.86 -12.10
C LEU A 194 4.00 -5.66 -11.01
N PHE A 195 4.58 -4.97 -10.03
CA PHE A 195 5.19 -5.62 -8.88
C PHE A 195 4.16 -6.44 -8.09
N THR A 196 2.97 -5.87 -7.87
CA THR A 196 1.91 -6.55 -7.13
C THR A 196 1.39 -7.77 -7.88
N ALA A 197 1.17 -7.64 -9.19
CA ALA A 197 0.82 -8.77 -10.05
C ALA A 197 1.88 -9.88 -9.97
N ALA A 198 3.18 -9.54 -10.03
CA ALA A 198 4.26 -10.52 -9.92
C ALA A 198 4.33 -11.21 -8.54
N VAL A 199 3.90 -10.53 -7.46
CA VAL A 199 3.84 -11.11 -6.11
C VAL A 199 2.61 -12.03 -5.95
N LEU A 200 1.46 -11.63 -6.48
CA LEU A 200 0.18 -12.32 -6.30
C LEU A 200 -0.04 -13.47 -7.28
N LEU A 201 0.40 -13.34 -8.53
CA LEU A 201 0.18 -14.35 -9.57
C LEU A 201 0.67 -15.75 -9.15
N PRO A 202 1.84 -15.92 -8.52
CA PRO A 202 2.28 -17.25 -8.09
C PRO A 202 1.57 -17.74 -6.80
N MET A 203 0.59 -17.01 -6.26
CA MET A 203 -0.26 -17.41 -5.14
C MET A 203 -1.62 -17.98 -5.62
N THR A 204 -2.02 -17.71 -6.86
CA THR A 204 -3.26 -18.26 -7.44
C THR A 204 -3.09 -19.70 -7.90
N PHE A 205 -1.87 -20.11 -8.22
CA PHE A 205 -1.54 -21.49 -8.52
C PHE A 205 -1.19 -22.24 -7.23
N PRO A 206 -1.74 -23.44 -7.01
CA PRO A 206 -1.27 -24.29 -5.92
C PRO A 206 0.24 -24.48 -6.09
N MET A 207 1.02 -24.13 -5.07
CA MET A 207 2.42 -24.53 -5.06
C MET A 207 2.42 -26.05 -5.15
N GLN A 208 2.87 -26.60 -6.29
CA GLN A 208 3.45 -27.93 -6.27
C GLN A 208 4.59 -27.84 -5.27
N GLU A 209 4.30 -28.23 -4.03
CA GLU A 209 5.34 -28.52 -3.07
C GLU A 209 6.34 -29.40 -3.78
N GLY A 210 7.60 -28.97 -3.79
CA GLY A 210 8.71 -29.87 -3.99
C GLY A 210 8.69 -30.92 -2.87
N ARG A 211 7.82 -31.92 -3.01
CA ARG A 211 8.05 -33.29 -2.55
C ARG A 211 9.18 -33.87 -3.41
N ALA A 212 10.36 -33.31 -3.24
CA ALA A 212 11.62 -33.86 -3.74
C ALA A 212 12.72 -33.56 -2.72
N ALA A 213 12.40 -33.81 -1.45
CA ALA A 213 13.36 -34.13 -0.41
C ALA A 213 12.72 -35.15 0.54
N SER A 214 12.12 -36.21 -0.02
CA SER A 214 12.19 -37.51 0.63
C SER A 214 13.67 -37.95 0.54
N GLY A 215 14.51 -37.33 1.36
CA GLY A 215 15.79 -37.93 1.71
C GLY A 215 15.47 -39.32 2.28
N PRO A 216 16.27 -40.35 1.94
CA PRO A 216 16.01 -41.69 2.41
C PRO A 216 15.89 -41.69 3.94
N SER A 217 14.76 -42.21 4.41
CA SER A 217 14.57 -42.67 5.77
C SER A 217 15.74 -43.60 6.13
N SER A 218 16.72 -43.10 6.88
CA SER A 218 17.69 -43.96 7.54
C SER A 218 17.04 -44.51 8.81
N SER A 219 16.18 -45.51 8.60
CA SER A 219 15.84 -46.44 9.67
C SER A 219 17.11 -47.17 10.09
N GLY A 220 17.43 -47.09 11.37
CA GLY A 220 18.19 -48.11 12.05
C GLY A 220 19.71 -48.00 11.97
N LEU A 221 20.32 -47.56 13.06
CA LEU A 221 21.25 -48.40 13.81
C LEU A 221 21.51 -47.78 15.19
N ARG A 222 20.61 -48.14 16.11
CA ARG A 222 20.87 -48.16 17.53
C ARG A 222 21.56 -49.50 17.84
N LYS A 223 22.88 -49.49 18.01
CA LYS A 223 23.68 -50.50 18.72
C LYS A 223 24.76 -49.72 19.47
N LEU A 224 24.60 -49.62 20.79
CA LEU A 224 25.39 -50.35 21.79
C LEU A 224 26.80 -49.80 21.87
#